data_AF-A0A2N6BSL9-F1
#
_entry.id   AF-A0A2N6BSL9-F1
#
_cell.length_a   1.000
_cell.length_b   1.000
_cell.length_c   1.000
_cell.angle_alpha   90.00
_cell.angle_beta   90.00
_cell.angle_gamma   90.00
#
_symmetry.space_group_name_H-M   'P 1'
#
loop_
_entity.id
_entity.type
_entity.pdbx_description
1 polymer ?
#
loop_
_entity_poly.entity_id
_entity_poly.type
_entity_poly.pdbx_seq_one_letter_code
_entity_poly.pdbx_strand_id
1 'polypeptide(L)'
;MSHSAFLVNDIILGYEAALSISLPATELIKRDLLKAGISRARFCLAGITLDSSSTPKRFDLSAVAEGTIKIDLTSLPFPSGSYLGRLVLYTPTSPKGLVAADRVKVLIGR
;
A
#
# COMPACT_ATOMS: atom_id res chain seq x y z
N MET A 1 -19.07 1.50 -16.44
CA MET A 1 -18.03 1.87 -15.44
C MET A 1 -17.56 0.58 -14.78
N SER A 2 -16.46 0.01 -15.27
CA SER A 2 -15.99 -1.31 -14.84
C SER A 2 -15.31 -1.21 -13.48
N HIS A 3 -15.90 -1.86 -12.47
CA HIS A 3 -15.29 -2.03 -11.15
C HIS A 3 -14.34 -3.23 -11.24
N SER A 4 -13.06 -2.96 -11.43
CA SER A 4 -12.03 -4.00 -11.29
C SER A 4 -11.95 -4.37 -9.80
N ALA A 5 -12.49 -5.52 -9.42
CA ALA A 5 -12.31 -6.10 -8.11
C ALA A 5 -10.94 -6.77 -8.05
N PHE A 6 -10.09 -6.33 -7.13
CA PHE A 6 -8.70 -6.73 -7.01
C PHE A 6 -8.56 -7.87 -6.01
N LEU A 7 -7.93 -8.98 -6.44
CA LEU A 7 -7.57 -10.09 -5.56
C LEU A 7 -6.29 -9.72 -4.80
N VAL A 8 -6.44 -9.38 -3.52
CA VAL A 8 -5.33 -9.35 -2.56
C VAL A 8 -5.49 -10.54 -1.64
N ASN A 9 -4.49 -11.42 -1.62
CA ASN A 9 -4.45 -12.57 -0.71
C ASN A 9 -4.51 -12.06 0.73
N ASP A 10 -5.26 -12.75 1.61
CA ASP A 10 -5.42 -12.39 3.02
C ASP A 10 -4.05 -12.12 3.67
N ILE A 11 -3.84 -10.89 4.17
CA ILE A 11 -2.60 -10.52 4.85
C ILE A 11 -2.79 -10.74 6.36
N ILE A 12 -2.07 -11.71 6.92
CA ILE A 12 -2.00 -11.96 8.36
C ILE A 12 -0.81 -11.19 8.92
N LEU A 13 -1.07 -10.11 9.67
CA LEU A 13 -0.05 -9.36 10.39
C LEU A 13 0.09 -9.94 11.82
N GLY A 14 1.21 -10.61 12.09
CA GLY A 14 1.75 -10.73 13.44
C GLY A 14 2.28 -9.39 13.94
N TYR A 15 2.59 -9.26 15.23
CA TYR A 15 2.97 -8.00 15.91
C TYR A 15 4.25 -7.31 15.38
N GLU A 16 4.93 -7.89 14.39
CA GLU A 16 6.16 -7.42 13.73
C GLU A 16 6.08 -7.53 12.20
N ALA A 17 4.91 -7.25 11.61
CA ALA A 17 4.70 -7.56 10.21
C ALA A 17 4.95 -6.35 9.28
N ALA A 18 5.93 -6.51 8.39
CA ALA A 18 6.01 -5.73 7.17
C ALA A 18 4.85 -6.13 6.25
N LEU A 19 4.04 -5.16 5.84
CA LEU A 19 2.96 -5.36 4.88
C LEU A 19 3.56 -5.32 3.47
N SER A 20 3.53 -6.44 2.75
CA SER A 20 3.89 -6.48 1.34
C SER A 20 2.62 -6.39 0.49
N ILE A 21 2.42 -5.26 -0.19
CA ILE A 21 1.30 -5.08 -1.11
C ILE A 21 1.82 -5.35 -2.52
N SER A 22 1.37 -6.46 -3.11
CA SER A 22 1.52 -6.71 -4.54
C SER A 22 0.52 -5.84 -5.30
N LEU A 23 1.03 -4.94 -6.12
CA LEU A 23 0.24 -4.11 -7.02
C LEU A 23 -0.31 -5.01 -8.14
N PRO A 24 -1.64 -5.10 -8.33
CA PRO A 24 -2.25 -5.73 -9.49
C PRO A 24 -2.12 -4.78 -10.68
N ALA A 25 -0.89 -4.53 -11.09
CA ALA A 25 -0.60 -3.67 -12.19
C ALA A 25 -0.54 -4.55 -13.44
N THR A 26 -1.50 -4.36 -14.36
CA THR A 26 -1.24 -4.62 -15.79
C THR A 26 0.13 -4.03 -16.11
N GLU A 27 0.94 -4.68 -16.95
CA GLU A 27 2.30 -4.21 -17.30
C GLU A 27 2.37 -2.71 -17.64
N LEU A 28 1.28 -2.13 -18.18
CA LEU A 28 1.06 -0.70 -18.36
C LEU A 28 1.19 0.13 -17.06
N ILE A 29 0.49 -0.23 -15.99
CA ILE A 29 0.51 0.50 -14.70
C ILE A 29 1.91 0.40 -14.06
N LYS A 30 2.59 -0.75 -14.19
CA LYS A 30 3.96 -0.90 -13.69
C LYS A 30 4.90 0.03 -14.43
N ARG A 31 4.81 0.05 -15.77
CA ARG A 31 5.62 0.93 -16.64
C ARG A 31 5.35 2.41 -16.37
N ASP A 32 4.10 2.79 -16.19
CA ASP A 32 3.72 4.18 -15.92
C ASP A 32 4.22 4.65 -14.54
N LEU A 33 4.11 3.79 -13.51
CA LEU A 33 4.67 4.08 -12.19
C LEU A 33 6.20 4.17 -12.21
N LEU A 34 6.87 3.25 -12.92
CA LEU A 34 8.33 3.27 -13.13
C LEU A 34 8.80 4.53 -13.84
N LYS A 35 8.10 4.93 -14.91
CA LYS A 35 8.47 6.07 -15.74
C LYS A 35 8.17 7.41 -15.06
N ALA A 36 7.05 7.50 -14.35
CA ALA A 36 6.66 8.73 -13.67
C ALA A 36 7.43 8.93 -12.35
N GLY A 37 7.87 7.86 -11.71
CA GLY A 37 8.46 7.88 -10.37
C GLY A 37 7.40 8.09 -9.30
N ILE A 38 7.58 7.45 -8.14
CA ILE A 38 6.72 7.67 -6.98
C ILE A 38 7.35 8.73 -6.10
N SER A 39 6.61 9.82 -5.84
CA SER A 39 7.03 10.90 -4.96
C SER A 39 6.49 10.76 -3.53
N ARG A 40 5.38 10.05 -3.36
CA ARG A 40 4.73 9.83 -2.05
C ARG A 40 3.84 8.59 -2.08
N ALA A 41 3.74 7.91 -0.96
CA ALA A 41 2.81 6.82 -0.71
C ALA A 41 2.01 7.10 0.56
N ARG A 42 0.70 6.82 0.53
CA ARG A 42 -0.21 6.99 1.66
C ARG A 42 -0.97 5.71 1.89
N PHE A 43 -0.89 5.19 3.12
CA PHE A 43 -1.54 3.96 3.51
C PHE A 43 -2.51 4.22 4.66
N CYS A 44 -3.75 3.76 4.52
CA CYS A 44 -4.78 3.89 5.54
C CYS A 44 -5.23 2.50 5.99
N LEU A 45 -5.26 2.27 7.31
CA LEU A 45 -5.68 1.01 7.92
C LEU A 45 -6.28 1.29 9.30
N ALA A 46 -7.45 0.73 9.60
CA ALA A 46 -8.09 0.84 10.92
C ALA A 46 -8.21 2.30 11.46
N GLY A 47 -8.40 3.29 10.58
CA GLY A 47 -8.44 4.71 10.94
C GLY A 47 -7.07 5.38 11.12
N ILE A 48 -5.98 4.61 11.11
CA ILE A 48 -4.61 5.12 11.11
C ILE A 48 -4.18 5.40 9.67
N THR A 49 -3.53 6.55 9.45
CA THR A 49 -2.97 6.92 8.15
C THR A 49 -1.46 7.09 8.29
N LEU A 50 -0.71 6.33 7.50
CA LEU A 50 0.72 6.48 7.30
C LEU A 50 0.98 7.22 6.00
N ASP A 51 1.99 8.08 6.03
CA ASP A 51 2.37 8.89 4.90
C ASP A 51 3.88 8.88 4.75
N SER A 52 4.36 8.54 3.55
CA SER A 52 5.79 8.48 3.29
C SER A 52 6.43 9.86 3.34
N SER A 53 5.66 10.96 3.19
CA SER A 53 6.22 12.30 3.33
C SER A 53 6.56 12.65 4.78
N SER A 54 5.84 12.10 5.76
CA SER A 54 6.10 12.33 7.19
C SER A 54 6.92 11.21 7.83
N THR A 55 6.78 9.98 7.34
CA THR A 55 7.41 8.77 7.89
C THR A 55 8.09 7.95 6.79
N PRO A 56 9.07 8.52 6.05
CA PRO A 56 9.67 7.88 4.87
C PRO A 56 10.29 6.53 5.18
N LYS A 57 10.88 6.36 6.37
CA LYS A 57 11.52 5.10 6.79
C LYS A 57 10.56 3.91 6.88
N ARG A 58 9.24 4.15 6.98
CA ARG A 58 8.22 3.10 7.02
C ARG A 58 7.82 2.58 5.64
N PHE A 59 8.27 3.22 4.56
CA PHE A 59 7.92 2.82 3.20
C PHE A 59 9.19 2.42 2.46
N ASP A 60 9.25 1.15 2.06
CA ASP A 60 10.23 0.69 1.10
C ASP A 60 9.57 0.62 -0.28
N LEU A 61 9.94 1.61 -1.11
CA LEU A 61 9.49 1.80 -2.48
C LEU A 61 10.51 1.27 -3.52
N SER A 62 11.61 0.65 -3.06
CA SER A 62 12.68 0.18 -3.97
C SER A 62 12.19 -0.94 -4.90
N ALA A 63 11.32 -1.82 -4.39
CA ALA A 63 10.74 -2.94 -5.13
C ALA A 63 9.47 -2.56 -5.92
N VAL A 64 9.14 -1.26 -6.06
CA VAL A 64 7.90 -0.87 -6.75
C VAL A 64 7.94 -1.22 -8.24
N ALA A 65 9.14 -1.26 -8.81
CA ALA A 65 9.42 -1.74 -10.16
C ALA A 65 8.98 -3.20 -10.36
N GLU A 66 9.09 -4.00 -9.30
CA GLU A 66 8.68 -5.41 -9.24
C GLU A 66 7.18 -5.54 -8.89
N GLY A 67 6.48 -4.40 -8.77
CA GLY A 67 5.08 -4.35 -8.37
C GLY A 67 4.87 -4.61 -6.89
N THR A 68 5.89 -4.43 -6.05
CA THR A 68 5.79 -4.66 -4.60
C THR A 68 6.09 -3.39 -3.82
N ILE A 69 5.23 -3.06 -2.86
CA ILE A 69 5.48 -1.99 -1.89
C ILE A 69 5.45 -2.59 -0.50
N LYS A 70 6.53 -2.34 0.26
CA LYS A 70 6.63 -2.80 1.64
C LYS A 70 6.36 -1.63 2.59
N ILE A 71 5.50 -1.87 3.56
CA ILE A 71 5.13 -0.88 4.57
C ILE A 71 5.42 -1.48 5.95
N ASP A 72 6.29 -0.81 6.70
CA ASP A 72 6.62 -1.18 8.06
C ASP A 72 5.54 -0.68 9.03
N LEU A 73 4.77 -1.63 9.55
CA LEU A 73 3.70 -1.39 10.52
C LEU A 73 4.17 -1.65 11.97
N THR A 74 5.45 -1.93 12.18
CA THR A 74 6.00 -2.27 13.50
C THR A 74 5.78 -1.14 14.50
N SER A 75 5.47 -1.53 15.73
CA SER A 75 5.21 -0.63 16.87
C SER A 75 4.03 0.33 16.70
N LEU A 76 3.16 0.11 15.72
CA LEU A 76 1.91 0.86 15.60
C LEU A 76 0.81 0.15 16.38
N PRO A 77 0.06 0.87 17.23
CA PRO A 77 -1.00 0.29 18.04
C PRO A 77 -2.24 0.06 17.19
N PHE A 78 -2.23 -1.00 16.38
CA PHE A 78 -3.43 -1.45 15.70
C PHE A 78 -4.25 -2.36 16.62
N PRO A 79 -5.56 -2.10 16.81
CA PRO A 79 -6.41 -3.05 17.52
C PRO A 79 -6.47 -4.37 16.76
N SER A 80 -6.47 -5.51 17.46
CA SER A 80 -6.65 -6.82 16.80
C SER A 80 -8.00 -6.88 16.07
N GLY A 81 -8.04 -7.50 14.90
CA GLY A 81 -9.26 -7.61 14.10
C GLY A 81 -9.03 -7.70 12.59
N SER A 82 -10.12 -7.60 11.84
CA SER A 82 -10.12 -7.57 10.37
C SER A 82 -10.43 -6.16 9.90
N TYR A 83 -9.51 -5.57 9.14
CA TYR A 83 -9.63 -4.20 8.64
C TYR A 83 -9.51 -4.15 7.13
N LEU A 84 -10.02 -3.07 6.56
CA LEU A 84 -9.84 -2.75 5.15
C LEU A 84 -8.75 -1.70 5.01
N GLY A 85 -7.66 -2.08 4.37
CA GLY A 85 -6.54 -1.23 4.02
C GLY A 85 -6.72 -0.56 2.67
N ARG A 86 -6.16 0.65 2.52
CA ARG A 86 -6.09 1.38 1.26
C ARG A 86 -4.69 1.96 1.06
N LEU A 87 -4.12 1.76 -0.12
CA LEU A 87 -2.84 2.33 -0.54
C LEU A 87 -3.05 3.27 -1.72
N VAL A 88 -2.51 4.49 -1.60
CA VAL A 88 -2.52 5.51 -2.65
C VAL A 88 -1.07 5.93 -2.95
N LEU A 89 -0.70 5.95 -4.22
CA LEU A 89 0.62 6.36 -4.69
C LEU A 89 0.51 7.67 -5.45
N TYR A 90 1.44 8.58 -5.25
CA TYR A 90 1.49 9.85 -5.94
C TYR A 90 2.74 9.89 -6.81
N THR A 91 2.60 10.47 -7.99
CA THR A 91 3.73 10.74 -8.89
C THR A 91 3.94 12.25 -8.97
N PRO A 92 5.15 12.74 -9.31
CA PRO A 92 5.40 14.16 -9.52
C PRO A 92 4.46 14.80 -10.54
N THR A 93 3.99 14.02 -11.52
CA THR A 93 3.15 14.47 -12.63
C THR A 93 1.65 14.31 -12.37
N SER A 94 1.24 13.64 -11.29
CA SER A 94 -0.18 13.40 -10.97
C SER A 94 -0.46 13.58 -9.47
N PRO A 95 -0.89 14.77 -9.04
CA PRO A 95 -1.20 15.04 -7.64
C PRO A 95 -2.51 14.39 -7.17
N LYS A 96 -3.33 13.86 -8.09
CA LYS A 96 -4.62 13.23 -7.74
C LYS A 96 -4.47 11.89 -7.02
N GLY A 97 -3.28 11.28 -7.08
CA GLY A 97 -3.00 9.99 -6.46
C GLY A 97 -3.63 8.82 -7.23
N LEU A 98 -2.84 7.77 -7.45
CA LEU A 98 -3.27 6.49 -7.98
C LEU A 98 -3.66 5.57 -6.83
N VAL A 99 -4.87 5.03 -6.85
CA VAL A 99 -5.27 4.00 -5.89
C VAL A 99 -4.63 2.68 -6.31
N ALA A 100 -3.59 2.30 -5.58
CA ALA A 100 -2.78 1.10 -5.82
C ALA A 100 -3.40 -0.16 -5.20
N ALA A 101 -4.10 0.02 -4.08
CA ALA A 101 -4.85 -1.02 -3.43
C ALA A 101 -6.05 -0.40 -2.70
N ASP A 102 -7.22 -1.00 -2.82
CA ASP A 102 -8.43 -0.53 -2.14
C ASP A 102 -9.18 -1.69 -1.51
N ARG A 103 -9.71 -1.45 -0.31
CA ARG A 103 -10.46 -2.43 0.48
C ARG A 103 -9.72 -3.76 0.66
N VAL A 104 -8.39 -3.70 0.80
CA VAL A 104 -7.57 -4.89 1.06
C VAL A 104 -7.84 -5.40 2.46
N LYS A 105 -8.25 -6.66 2.59
CA LYS A 105 -8.46 -7.24 3.91
C LYS A 105 -7.12 -7.50 4.58
N VAL A 106 -6.93 -6.89 5.75
CA VAL A 106 -5.76 -7.03 6.60
C VAL A 106 -6.22 -7.56 7.95
N LEU A 107 -5.68 -8.70 8.35
CA LEU A 107 -5.93 -9.35 9.63
C LEU A 107 -4.81 -8.97 10.59
N ILE A 108 -5.19 -8.40 11.74
CA ILE A 108 -4.26 -7.96 12.79
C ILE A 108 -4.52 -8.86 14.00
N GLY A 109 -3.54 -9.69 14.35
CA GLY A 109 -3.63 -10.62 15.48
C GLY A 109 -4.21 -11.99 15.13
N ARG A 110 -3.36 -13.01 15.30
CA ARG A 110 -3.41 -13.90 16.46
C ARG A 110 -2.01 -14.02 17.03
#